data_AF-W4P8L8-F1
#
_entry.id   AF-W4P8L8-F1
#
_cell.length_a   1.000
_cell.length_b   1.000
_cell.length_c   1.000
_cell.angle_alpha   90.00
_cell.angle_beta   90.00
_cell.angle_gamma   90.00
#
_symmetry.space_group_name_H-M   'P 1'
#
loop_
_entity.id
_entity.type
_entity.pdbx_description
1 polymer ?
#
loop_
_entity_poly.entity_id
_entity_poly.type
_entity_poly.pdbx_seq_one_letter_code
_entity_poly.pdbx_strand_id
1 'polypeptide(L)'
;MAKIYVASSWRNVFQQDVVAILRDLGHEVYDFKNPPHGNGGFQWSDIDPDWQNWTTEQYREALNHPTAQKGFDSDFNGMQC
;
A
#
# COMPACT_ATOMS: atom_id res chain seq x y z
N MET A 1 -9.35 -0.14 -22.03
CA MET A 1 -9.42 -0.40 -20.59
C MET A 1 -8.08 -0.99 -20.17
N ALA A 2 -7.40 -0.37 -19.20
CA ALA A 2 -6.12 -0.86 -18.68
C ALA A 2 -6.20 -0.96 -17.17
N LYS A 3 -5.47 -1.92 -16.59
CA LYS A 3 -5.22 -1.99 -15.15
C LYS A 3 -4.04 -1.10 -14.81
N ILE A 4 -4.23 -0.14 -13.90
CA ILE A 4 -3.24 0.89 -13.57
C ILE A 4 -3.00 0.90 -12.06
N TYR A 5 -1.74 0.72 -11.68
CA TYR A 5 -1.27 0.90 -10.31
C TYR A 5 -0.69 2.32 -10.16
N VAL A 6 -1.38 3.19 -9.42
CA VAL A 6 -0.97 4.61 -9.28
C VAL A 6 -0.09 4.77 -8.05
N ALA A 7 1.20 4.49 -8.17
CA ALA A 7 2.16 4.65 -7.07
C ALA A 7 2.58 6.12 -6.89
N SER A 8 2.55 6.64 -5.67
CA SER A 8 3.10 7.96 -5.35
C SER A 8 3.54 8.04 -3.88
N SER A 9 4.12 9.17 -3.47
CA SER A 9 4.33 9.41 -2.04
C SER A 9 2.99 9.48 -1.29
N TRP A 10 2.92 8.87 -0.10
CA TRP A 10 1.79 9.07 0.83
C TRP A 10 1.47 10.55 1.07
N ARG A 11 2.49 11.42 1.03
CA ARG A 11 2.37 12.87 1.24
C ARG A 11 1.88 13.64 0.00
N ASN A 12 1.77 13.00 -1.16
CA ASN A 12 1.31 13.66 -2.37
C ASN A 12 -0.21 13.88 -2.31
N VAL A 13 -0.63 15.14 -2.19
CA VAL A 13 -2.04 15.54 -2.10
C VAL A 13 -2.83 15.30 -3.39
N PHE A 14 -2.16 15.28 -4.56
CA PHE A 14 -2.80 15.15 -5.86
C PHE A 14 -3.11 13.71 -6.29
N GLN A 15 -2.67 12.71 -5.52
CA GLN A 15 -2.80 11.30 -5.95
C GLN A 15 -4.26 10.86 -6.10
N GLN A 16 -5.15 11.33 -5.21
CA GLN A 16 -6.58 10.97 -5.28
C GLN A 16 -7.24 11.58 -6.53
N ASP A 17 -6.85 12.80 -6.92
CA ASP A 17 -7.34 13.44 -8.14
C ASP A 17 -6.94 12.64 -9.39
N VAL A 18 -5.69 12.16 -9.44
CA VAL A 18 -5.19 11.31 -10.53
C VAL A 18 -5.96 9.99 -10.60
N VAL A 19 -6.20 9.34 -9.45
CA VAL A 19 -7.00 8.11 -9.38
C VAL A 19 -8.41 8.34 -9.90
N ALA A 20 -9.06 9.44 -9.50
CA ALA A 20 -10.40 9.79 -9.95
C ALA A 20 -10.46 9.99 -11.47
N ILE A 21 -9.53 10.78 -12.03
CA ILE A 21 -9.44 11.02 -13.48
C ILE A 21 -9.27 9.71 -14.25
N LEU A 22 -8.38 8.83 -13.81
CA LEU A 22 -8.13 7.56 -14.47
C LEU A 22 -9.35 6.62 -14.42
N ARG A 23 -10.10 6.62 -13.31
CA ARG A 23 -11.36 5.87 -13.18
C ARG A 23 -12.44 6.43 -14.09
N ASP A 24 -12.58 7.75 -14.17
CA ASP A 24 -13.54 8.43 -15.07
C ASP A 24 -13.26 8.13 -16.55
N LEU A 25 -11.98 7.93 -16.90
CA LEU A 25 -11.55 7.50 -18.24
C LEU A 25 -11.81 6.00 -18.52
N GLY A 26 -12.38 5.26 -17.56
CA GLY A 26 -12.75 3.85 -17.72
C GLY A 26 -11.59 2.87 -17.52
N HIS A 27 -10.56 3.26 -16.77
CA HIS A 27 -9.48 2.36 -16.35
C HIS A 27 -9.79 1.71 -15.01
N GLU A 28 -9.27 0.50 -14.81
CA GLU A 28 -9.27 -0.17 -13.51
C GLU A 28 -8.05 0.34 -12.73
N VAL A 29 -8.29 1.09 -11.66
CA VAL A 29 -7.23 1.80 -10.93
C VAL A 29 -7.11 1.28 -9.52
N TYR A 30 -5.95 0.70 -9.21
CA TYR A 30 -5.58 0.34 -7.86
C TYR A 30 -5.10 1.58 -7.10
N ASP A 31 -5.84 1.92 -6.04
CA ASP A 31 -5.52 3.01 -5.14
C ASP A 31 -4.81 2.45 -3.90
N PHE A 32 -3.48 2.57 -3.86
CA PHE A 32 -2.69 2.07 -2.74
C PHE A 32 -2.91 2.87 -1.44
N LYS A 33 -3.44 4.11 -1.52
CA LYS A 33 -3.76 4.88 -0.31
C LYS A 33 -5.05 4.41 0.35
N ASN A 34 -6.02 3.97 -0.46
CA ASN A 34 -7.29 3.43 -0.02
C ASN A 34 -7.53 2.06 -0.67
N PRO A 35 -6.80 1.02 -0.22
CA PRO A 35 -6.96 -0.31 -0.79
C PRO A 35 -8.40 -0.80 -0.56
N PRO A 36 -9.00 -1.50 -1.54
CA PRO A 36 -10.41 -1.90 -1.52
C PRO A 36 -10.80 -2.83 -0.36
N HIS A 37 -9.82 -3.44 0.31
CA HIS A 37 -10.04 -4.31 1.46
C HIS A 37 -10.19 -3.56 2.80
N GLY A 38 -10.21 -2.23 2.81
CA GLY A 38 -10.61 -1.42 3.96
C GLY A 38 -9.61 -1.38 5.13
N ASN A 39 -8.48 -2.09 5.05
CA ASN A 39 -7.47 -2.16 6.11
C ASN A 39 -6.37 -1.09 6.03
N GLY A 40 -6.50 -0.09 5.15
CA GLY A 40 -5.46 0.91 4.94
C GLY A 40 -4.16 0.31 4.38
N GLY A 41 -3.15 1.16 4.16
CA GLY A 41 -1.81 0.69 3.79
C GLY A 41 -1.02 0.18 4.99
N PHE A 42 -0.04 -0.69 4.74
CA PHE A 42 0.83 -1.24 5.78
C PHE A 42 1.62 -0.15 6.53
N GLN A 43 1.61 -0.21 7.86
CA GLN A 43 2.46 0.63 8.72
C GLN A 43 3.22 -0.24 9.73
N TRP A 44 4.50 0.06 9.94
CA TRP A 44 5.31 -0.64 10.95
C TRP A 44 4.77 -0.48 12.37
N SER A 45 4.09 0.65 12.65
CA SER A 45 3.39 0.89 13.92
C SER A 45 2.25 -0.08 14.20
N ASP A 46 1.73 -0.77 13.18
CA ASP A 46 0.71 -1.82 13.35
C ASP A 46 1.32 -3.14 13.86
N ILE A 47 2.66 -3.29 13.76
CA ILE A 47 3.41 -4.41 14.34
C ILE A 47 3.88 -4.04 15.74
N ASP A 48 4.53 -2.88 15.86
CA ASP A 48 5.07 -2.38 17.13
C ASP A 48 5.11 -0.84 17.11
N PRO A 49 4.53 -0.15 18.09
CA PRO A 49 4.62 1.31 18.17
C PRO A 49 6.06 1.83 18.31
N ASP A 50 7.01 1.03 18.81
CA ASP A 50 8.41 1.40 18.99
C ASP A 50 9.31 1.04 17.78
N TRP A 51 8.70 0.73 16.62
CA TRP A 51 9.41 0.31 15.41
C TRP A 51 10.53 1.25 14.96
N GLN A 52 10.45 2.54 15.30
CA GLN A 52 11.48 3.52 14.95
C GLN A 52 12.82 3.26 15.66
N ASN A 53 12.81 2.56 16.80
CA ASN A 53 13.99 2.21 17.56
C ASN A 53 14.54 0.81 17.21
N TRP A 54 13.94 0.14 16.22
CA TRP A 54 14.38 -1.19 15.81
C TRP A 54 15.77 -1.21 15.18
N THR A 55 16.51 -2.28 15.45
CA THR A 55 17.73 -2.63 14.71
C THR A 55 17.40 -3.22 13.35
N THR A 56 18.40 -3.31 12.48
CA THR A 56 18.28 -3.93 11.16
C THR A 56 17.79 -5.38 11.23
N GLU A 57 18.17 -6.13 12.26
CA GLU A 57 17.76 -7.51 12.51
C GLU A 57 16.27 -7.58 12.87
N GLN A 58 15.79 -6.66 13.72
CA GLN A 58 14.39 -6.59 14.11
C GLN A 58 13.49 -6.25 12.91
N TYR A 59 13.92 -5.35 12.02
CA TYR A 59 13.20 -5.13 10.75
C TYR A 59 13.13 -6.40 9.90
N ARG A 60 14.21 -7.18 9.81
CA ARG A 60 14.23 -8.43 9.05
C ARG A 60 13.31 -9.49 9.65
N GLU A 61 13.25 -9.59 10.98
CA GLU A 61 12.32 -10.50 11.65
C GLU A 61 10.87 -10.07 11.42
N ALA A 62 10.59 -8.78 11.54
CA ALA A 62 9.26 -8.21 11.35
C ALA A 62 8.70 -8.40 9.92
N LEU A 63 9.55 -8.62 8.90
CA LEU A 63 9.08 -8.99 7.56
C LEU A 63 8.30 -10.31 7.54
N ASN A 64 8.55 -11.22 8.49
CA ASN A 64 7.81 -12.48 8.61
C ASN A 64 6.52 -12.32 9.45
N HIS A 65 6.23 -11.13 9.96
CA HIS A 65 5.03 -10.88 10.75
C HIS A 65 3.78 -10.97 9.86
N PRO A 66 2.66 -11.56 10.33
CA PRO A 66 1.44 -11.69 9.53
C PRO A 66 0.92 -10.37 8.95
N THR A 67 1.13 -9.24 9.65
CA THR A 67 0.75 -7.91 9.16
C THR A 67 1.61 -7.47 7.97
N ALA A 68 2.92 -7.70 8.01
CA ALA A 68 3.83 -7.37 6.91
C ALA A 68 3.52 -8.22 5.67
N GLN A 69 3.29 -9.53 5.87
CA GLN A 69 2.91 -10.43 4.78
C GLN A 69 1.59 -10.01 4.13
N LYS A 70 0.55 -9.69 4.92
CA LYS A 70 -0.74 -9.20 4.40
C LYS A 70 -0.60 -7.90 3.62
N GLY A 71 0.21 -6.97 4.12
CA GLY A 71 0.50 -5.71 3.44
C GLY A 71 1.15 -5.94 2.07
N PHE A 72 2.19 -6.78 2.05
CA PHE A 72 2.87 -7.18 0.82
C PHE A 72 1.92 -7.86 -0.16
N ASP A 73 1.12 -8.83 0.29
CA ASP A 73 0.18 -9.56 -0.57
C ASP A 73 -0.87 -8.62 -1.17
N SER A 74 -1.38 -7.64 -0.41
CA SER A 74 -2.34 -6.65 -0.93
C SER A 74 -1.72 -5.81 -2.05
N ASP A 75 -0.53 -5.27 -1.84
CA ASP A 75 0.16 -4.45 -2.83
C ASP A 75 0.60 -5.29 -4.05
N PHE A 76 1.11 -6.50 -3.81
CA PHE A 76 1.53 -7.41 -4.86
C PHE A 76 0.36 -7.86 -5.73
N ASN A 77 -0.77 -8.25 -5.14
CA ASN A 77 -1.98 -8.58 -5.87
C ASN A 77 -2.54 -7.38 -6.64
N GLY A 78 -2.41 -6.16 -6.09
CA GLY A 78 -2.77 -4.93 -6.81
C GLY A 78 -1.90 -4.65 -8.04
N MET A 79 -0.69 -5.23 -8.10
CA MET A 79 0.20 -5.16 -9.27
C MET A 79 0.02 -6.34 -10.24
N GLN A 80 -0.50 -7.48 -9.78
CA GLN A 80 -0.70 -8.64 -10.66
C GLN A 80 -1.95 -8.45 -11.54
N CYS A 81 -1.70 -8.42 -12.85
CA CYS A 81 -2.72 -8.30 -13.89
C CYS A 81 -3.57 -9.56 -14.05
#